data_AF-A0A1H8ZIE3-F1
#
_entry.id   AF-A0A1H8ZIE3-F1
#
_cell.length_a   1.000
_cell.length_b   1.000
_cell.length_c   1.000
_cell.angle_alpha   90.00
_cell.angle_beta   90.00
_cell.angle_gamma   90.00
#
_symmetry.space_group_name_H-M   'P 1'
#
loop_
_entity.id
_entity.type
_entity.pdbx_description
1 polymer ?
#
loop_
_entity_poly.entity_id
_entity_poly.type
_entity_poly.pdbx_seq_one_letter_code
_entity_poly.pdbx_strand_id
1 'polypeptide(L)'
;MRNHSFFQTSLCKNEARQGKDRNIVTRTQLLSLIIINLVLLPIIQLSYNLLFMTQIAESLFQIFLFPLFIIVLNLFLCCWRLKISFYIHWIFIYVGQGTALACYFVWHYSQLTPFPHMPLGEAAFDLYMVTFLIGLWQLVALFIINICTFVVYLFWQTIQNNDHKKKLYRI
;
A
#
# COMPACT_ATOMS: atom_id res chain seq x y z
N MET A 1 35.44 47.03 -10.06
CA MET A 1 34.13 46.64 -9.50
C MET A 1 33.42 45.64 -10.43
N ARG A 2 33.83 44.35 -10.46
CA ARG A 2 33.22 43.38 -11.39
C ARG A 2 33.20 41.93 -10.87
N ASN A 3 33.16 41.71 -9.55
CA ASN A 3 33.20 40.37 -8.95
C ASN A 3 31.99 40.02 -8.06
N HIS A 4 31.02 40.92 -7.85
CA HIS A 4 29.85 40.64 -7.01
C HIS A 4 28.66 40.01 -7.76
N SER A 5 28.55 40.20 -9.08
CA SER A 5 27.41 39.69 -9.87
C SER A 5 27.52 38.20 -10.23
N PHE A 6 28.72 37.62 -10.24
CA PHE A 6 28.95 36.22 -10.60
C PHE A 6 28.70 35.26 -9.42
N PHE A 7 28.88 35.72 -8.19
CA PHE A 7 28.65 34.91 -6.98
C PHE A 7 27.16 34.80 -6.62
N GLN A 8 26.34 35.82 -6.93
CA GLN A 8 24.89 35.76 -6.72
C GLN A 8 24.19 34.88 -7.77
N THR A 9 24.66 34.87 -9.02
CA THR A 9 24.08 34.00 -10.05
C THR A 9 24.46 32.54 -9.86
N SER A 10 25.59 32.20 -9.22
CA SER A 10 25.94 30.81 -8.93
C SER A 10 25.19 30.25 -7.71
N LEU A 11 24.95 31.06 -6.68
CA LEU A 11 24.14 30.68 -5.51
C LEU A 11 22.65 30.48 -5.89
N CYS A 12 22.07 31.38 -6.69
CA CYS A 12 20.68 31.23 -7.14
C CYS A 12 20.47 30.04 -8.09
N LYS A 13 21.52 29.66 -8.87
CA LYS A 13 21.48 28.46 -9.74
C LYS A 13 21.62 27.16 -8.95
N ASN A 14 22.30 27.18 -7.81
CA ASN A 14 22.47 26.01 -6.96
C ASN A 14 21.23 25.74 -6.10
N GLU A 15 20.52 26.77 -5.63
CA GLU A 15 19.22 26.58 -4.97
C GLU A 15 18.14 26.08 -5.95
N ALA A 16 18.15 26.56 -7.19
CA ALA A 16 17.24 26.07 -8.23
C ALA A 16 17.54 24.63 -8.69
N ARG A 17 18.78 24.14 -8.53
CA ARG A 17 19.15 22.74 -8.80
C ARG A 17 18.86 21.80 -7.63
N GLN A 18 18.91 22.27 -6.39
CA GLN A 18 18.50 21.46 -5.24
C GLN A 18 16.97 21.32 -5.10
N GLY A 19 16.19 22.19 -5.73
CA GLY A 19 14.72 22.07 -5.79
C GLY A 19 14.17 21.14 -6.87
N LYS A 20 14.97 20.79 -7.89
CA LYS A 20 14.53 20.09 -9.11
C LYS A 20 14.91 18.60 -9.16
N ASP A 21 15.12 17.98 -8.00
CA ASP A 21 15.26 16.52 -7.87
C ASP A 21 14.26 15.97 -6.84
N ARG A 22 13.15 16.70 -6.62
CA ARG A 22 12.03 16.21 -5.83
C ARG A 22 11.25 15.18 -6.64
N ASN A 23 11.50 13.90 -6.36
CA ASN A 23 10.58 12.78 -6.59
C ASN A 23 9.85 12.80 -7.94
N ILE A 24 10.57 12.75 -9.06
CA ILE A 24 9.94 12.32 -10.31
C ILE A 24 9.70 10.81 -10.17
N VAL A 25 8.54 10.45 -9.59
CA VAL A 25 8.02 9.09 -9.67
C VAL A 25 7.95 8.76 -11.15
N THR A 26 8.75 7.82 -11.62
CA THR A 26 8.70 7.44 -13.02
C THR A 26 7.35 6.78 -13.26
N ARG A 27 6.68 7.12 -14.38
CA ARG A 27 5.33 6.62 -14.70
C ARG A 27 5.24 5.10 -14.56
N THR A 28 6.31 4.39 -14.90
CA THR A 28 6.45 2.94 -14.75
C THR A 28 6.33 2.46 -13.30
N GLN A 29 6.90 3.18 -12.34
CA GLN A 29 6.82 2.83 -10.91
C GLN A 29 5.40 3.01 -10.37
N LEU A 30 4.73 4.10 -10.77
CA LEU A 30 3.32 4.31 -10.44
C LEU A 30 2.42 3.24 -11.07
N LEU A 31 2.68 2.87 -12.33
CA LEU A 31 1.96 1.79 -13.01
C LEU A 31 2.14 0.45 -12.29
N SER A 32 3.36 0.10 -11.87
CA SER A 32 3.60 -1.13 -11.09
C SER A 32 2.82 -1.15 -9.78
N LEU A 33 2.75 -0.01 -9.09
CA LEU A 33 2.00 0.16 -7.85
C LEU A 33 0.48 -0.02 -8.06
N ILE A 34 -0.05 0.56 -9.14
CA ILE A 34 -1.45 0.41 -9.55
C ILE A 34 -1.74 -1.04 -9.91
N ILE A 35 -0.92 -1.66 -10.75
CA ILE A 35 -1.14 -3.05 -11.20
C ILE A 35 -1.16 -3.99 -9.99
N ILE A 36 -0.22 -3.86 -9.07
CA ILE A 36 -0.17 -4.77 -7.92
C ILE A 36 -1.33 -4.52 -6.96
N ASN A 37 -1.63 -3.27 -6.61
CA ASN A 37 -2.65 -3.02 -5.59
C ASN A 37 -4.08 -3.03 -6.13
N LEU A 38 -4.34 -2.53 -7.35
CA LEU A 38 -5.70 -2.44 -7.91
C LEU A 38 -6.08 -3.60 -8.83
N VAL A 39 -5.11 -4.36 -9.34
CA VAL A 39 -5.40 -5.47 -10.27
C VAL A 39 -5.03 -6.81 -9.63
N LEU A 40 -3.79 -6.96 -9.17
CA LEU A 40 -3.32 -8.24 -8.65
C LEU A 40 -3.99 -8.63 -7.33
N LEU A 41 -4.20 -7.69 -6.39
CA LEU A 41 -4.89 -7.99 -5.13
C LEU A 41 -6.34 -8.48 -5.34
N PRO A 42 -7.20 -7.81 -6.14
CA PRO A 42 -8.52 -8.35 -6.46
C PRO A 42 -8.48 -9.70 -7.18
N ILE A 43 -7.51 -9.91 -8.10
CA ILE A 43 -7.36 -11.21 -8.78
C ILE A 43 -7.01 -12.31 -7.77
N ILE A 44 -6.08 -12.06 -6.84
CA ILE A 44 -5.72 -13.02 -5.79
C ILE A 44 -6.95 -13.35 -4.95
N GLN A 45 -7.69 -12.34 -4.51
CA GLN A 45 -8.92 -12.50 -3.73
C GLN A 45 -9.95 -13.38 -4.46
N LEU A 46 -10.23 -13.07 -5.73
CA LEU A 46 -11.19 -13.83 -6.53
C LEU A 46 -10.70 -15.25 -6.83
N SER A 47 -9.41 -15.41 -7.18
CA SER A 47 -8.83 -16.72 -7.50
C SER A 47 -8.86 -17.67 -6.32
N TYR A 48 -8.65 -17.19 -5.10
CA TYR A 48 -8.74 -18.00 -3.90
C TYR A 48 -10.17 -18.49 -3.66
N ASN A 49 -11.14 -17.58 -3.74
CA ASN A 49 -12.55 -17.89 -3.59
C ASN A 49 -13.09 -18.82 -4.69
N LEU A 50 -12.52 -18.79 -5.90
CA LEU A 50 -12.87 -19.70 -6.99
C LEU A 50 -12.31 -21.11 -6.79
N LEU A 51 -11.09 -21.24 -6.25
CA LEU A 51 -10.35 -22.51 -6.23
C LEU A 51 -10.51 -23.30 -4.92
N PHE A 52 -10.75 -22.64 -3.79
CA PHE A 52 -10.58 -23.26 -2.47
C PHE A 52 -11.85 -23.37 -1.62
N MET A 53 -13.05 -23.19 -2.21
CA MET A 53 -14.45 -23.37 -1.71
C MET A 53 -14.67 -24.20 -0.41
N THR A 54 -14.02 -23.82 0.68
CA THR A 54 -14.12 -24.48 1.99
C THR A 54 -14.13 -23.38 3.04
N GLN A 55 -15.23 -23.30 3.79
CA GLN A 55 -15.53 -22.19 4.70
C GLN A 55 -14.44 -21.94 5.76
N ILE A 56 -13.79 -23.00 6.24
CA ILE A 56 -12.71 -22.89 7.23
C ILE A 56 -11.46 -22.27 6.61
N ALA A 57 -11.09 -22.68 5.39
CA ALA A 57 -9.92 -22.14 4.71
C ALA A 57 -10.13 -20.67 4.30
N GLU A 58 -11.37 -20.30 3.96
CA GLU A 58 -11.75 -18.93 3.61
C GLU A 58 -11.50 -17.95 4.77
N SER A 59 -11.94 -18.28 5.98
CA SER A 59 -11.71 -17.42 7.15
C SER A 59 -10.23 -17.20 7.45
N LEU A 60 -9.42 -18.27 7.38
CA LEU A 60 -7.97 -18.21 7.60
C LEU A 60 -7.29 -17.37 6.51
N PHE A 61 -7.75 -17.48 5.27
CA PHE A 61 -7.26 -16.67 4.18
C PHE A 61 -7.57 -15.19 4.37
N GLN A 62 -8.83 -14.84 4.65
CA GLN A 62 -9.25 -13.45 4.82
C GLN A 62 -8.58 -12.75 6.01
N ILE A 63 -8.40 -13.46 7.12
CA ILE A 63 -7.91 -12.87 8.38
C ILE A 63 -6.38 -12.83 8.42
N PHE A 64 -5.69 -13.84 7.89
CA PHE A 64 -4.23 -13.98 8.04
C PHE A 64 -3.49 -13.92 6.71
N LEU A 65 -3.81 -14.79 5.75
CA LEU A 65 -3.01 -14.93 4.53
C LEU A 65 -3.12 -13.71 3.62
N PHE A 66 -4.32 -13.12 3.49
CA PHE A 66 -4.55 -12.01 2.59
C PHE A 66 -3.81 -10.72 3.03
N PRO A 67 -3.88 -10.28 4.31
CA PRO A 67 -2.98 -9.24 4.82
C PRO A 67 -1.50 -9.56 4.59
N LEU A 68 -1.09 -10.81 4.78
CA LEU A 68 0.29 -11.22 4.59
C LEU A 68 0.73 -11.12 3.12
N PHE A 69 -0.14 -11.48 2.17
CA PHE A 69 0.11 -11.29 0.74
C PHE A 69 0.24 -9.81 0.37
N ILE A 70 -0.63 -8.94 0.91
CA ILE A 70 -0.53 -7.49 0.73
C ILE A 70 0.85 -7.00 1.18
N ILE A 71 1.32 -7.44 2.35
CA ILE A 71 2.63 -7.06 2.87
C ILE A 71 3.74 -7.54 1.94
N VAL A 72 3.78 -8.82 1.60
CA VAL A 72 4.87 -9.42 0.81
C VAL A 72 4.97 -8.75 -0.57
N LEU A 73 3.83 -8.52 -1.23
CA LEU A 73 3.81 -7.85 -2.54
C LEU A 73 4.31 -6.40 -2.46
N ASN A 74 3.93 -5.67 -1.40
CA ASN A 74 4.37 -4.28 -1.22
C ASN A 74 5.82 -4.18 -0.72
N LEU A 75 6.31 -5.16 0.04
CA LEU A 75 7.71 -5.27 0.44
C LEU A 75 8.59 -5.56 -0.78
N PHE A 76 8.13 -6.42 -1.70
CA PHE A 76 8.79 -6.68 -2.97
C PHE A 76 8.90 -5.40 -3.82
N LEU A 77 7.82 -4.63 -3.92
CA LEU A 77 7.81 -3.32 -4.57
C LEU A 77 8.79 -2.34 -3.91
N CYS A 78 8.83 -2.28 -2.58
CA CYS A 78 9.76 -1.43 -1.84
C CYS A 78 11.23 -1.83 -2.11
N CYS A 79 11.52 -3.13 -2.11
CA CYS A 79 12.85 -3.67 -2.41
C CYS A 79 13.31 -3.39 -3.85
N TRP A 80 12.39 -3.24 -4.80
CA TRP A 80 12.72 -2.89 -6.19
C TRP A 80 13.24 -1.44 -6.37
N ARG A 81 13.58 -0.72 -5.28
CA ARG A 81 14.08 0.67 -5.32
C ARG A 81 13.13 1.64 -6.04
N LEU A 82 11.83 1.47 -5.83
CA LEU A 82 10.85 2.43 -6.32
C LEU A 82 11.06 3.77 -5.57
N LYS A 83 11.31 4.86 -6.31
CA LYS A 83 11.41 6.22 -5.75
C LYS A 83 10.00 6.80 -5.55
N ILE A 84 9.10 6.00 -4.97
CA ILE A 84 7.74 6.42 -4.68
C ILE A 84 7.73 6.97 -3.26
N SER A 85 7.05 8.10 -3.07
CA SER A 85 6.82 8.66 -1.74
C SER A 85 6.09 7.63 -0.87
N PHE A 86 6.60 7.40 0.35
CA PHE A 86 6.04 6.46 1.33
C PHE A 86 4.52 6.62 1.48
N TYR A 87 4.04 7.86 1.57
CA TYR A 87 2.61 8.16 1.68
C TYR A 87 1.79 7.72 0.46
N ILE A 88 2.29 7.96 -0.75
CA ILE A 88 1.60 7.56 -1.99
C ILE A 88 1.52 6.03 -2.04
N HIS A 89 2.61 5.34 -1.71
CA HIS A 89 2.66 3.89 -1.66
C HIS A 89 1.55 3.31 -0.75
N TRP A 90 1.45 3.80 0.49
CA TRP A 90 0.44 3.34 1.45
C TRP A 90 -1.01 3.66 1.05
N ILE A 91 -1.27 4.81 0.42
CA ILE A 91 -2.61 5.13 -0.09
C ILE A 91 -3.07 4.07 -1.09
N PHE A 92 -2.21 3.65 -2.01
CA PHE A 92 -2.54 2.61 -2.98
C PHE A 92 -2.78 1.25 -2.35
N ILE A 93 -2.08 0.92 -1.26
CA ILE A 93 -2.33 -0.30 -0.48
C ILE A 93 -3.75 -0.30 0.10
N TYR A 94 -4.15 0.80 0.75
CA TYR A 94 -5.49 0.92 1.33
C TYR A 94 -6.59 0.88 0.25
N VAL A 95 -6.39 1.58 -0.87
CA VAL A 95 -7.33 1.53 -2.00
C VAL A 95 -7.42 0.10 -2.56
N GLY A 96 -6.29 -0.58 -2.71
CA GLY A 96 -6.23 -1.97 -3.19
C GLY A 96 -6.97 -2.94 -2.27
N GLN A 97 -6.78 -2.81 -0.95
CA GLN A 97 -7.50 -3.59 0.06
C GLN A 97 -9.01 -3.36 -0.02
N GLY A 98 -9.46 -2.11 -0.07
CA GLY A 98 -10.89 -1.80 -0.23
C GLY A 98 -11.47 -2.35 -1.53
N THR A 99 -10.72 -2.28 -2.63
CA THR A 99 -11.15 -2.83 -3.93
C THR A 99 -11.30 -4.34 -3.87
N ALA A 100 -10.35 -5.05 -3.24
CA ALA A 100 -10.42 -6.50 -3.09
C ALA A 100 -11.61 -6.93 -2.20
N LEU A 101 -11.89 -6.21 -1.12
CA LEU A 101 -13.08 -6.43 -0.29
C LEU A 101 -14.39 -6.18 -1.05
N ALA A 102 -14.44 -5.16 -1.90
CA ALA A 102 -15.60 -4.92 -2.75
C ALA A 102 -15.81 -6.09 -3.73
N CYS A 103 -14.74 -6.61 -4.34
CA CYS A 103 -14.82 -7.80 -5.20
C CYS A 103 -15.30 -9.04 -4.43
N TYR A 104 -14.81 -9.23 -3.20
CA TYR A 104 -15.26 -10.29 -2.30
C TYR A 104 -16.77 -10.18 -2.03
N PHE A 105 -17.24 -9.00 -1.63
CA PHE A 105 -18.66 -8.76 -1.37
C PHE A 105 -19.53 -9.06 -2.59
N VAL A 106 -19.18 -8.50 -3.76
CA VAL A 106 -19.96 -8.69 -5.00
C VAL A 106 -20.01 -10.16 -5.40
N TRP A 107 -18.89 -10.88 -5.26
CA TRP A 107 -18.82 -12.30 -5.54
C TRP A 107 -19.75 -13.11 -4.64
N HIS A 108 -19.63 -12.99 -3.32
CA HIS A 108 -20.48 -13.74 -2.38
C HIS A 108 -21.95 -13.30 -2.46
N TYR A 109 -22.22 -12.03 -2.73
CA TYR A 109 -23.58 -11.53 -2.91
C TYR A 109 -24.26 -12.20 -4.10
N SER A 110 -23.53 -12.43 -5.21
CA SER A 110 -24.05 -13.14 -6.38
C SER A 110 -24.36 -14.63 -6.14
N GLN A 111 -23.83 -15.20 -5.06
CA GLN A 111 -24.04 -16.60 -4.67
C GLN A 111 -25.12 -16.77 -3.60
N LEU A 112 -25.70 -15.68 -3.11
CA LEU A 112 -26.78 -15.73 -2.11
C LEU A 112 -27.99 -16.43 -2.71
N THR A 113 -28.30 -17.62 -2.20
CA THR A 113 -29.55 -18.30 -2.51
C THR A 113 -30.62 -17.87 -1.50
N PRO A 114 -31.80 -17.41 -1.97
CA PRO A 114 -32.86 -17.03 -1.06
C PRO A 114 -33.42 -18.28 -0.37
N PHE A 115 -33.17 -18.42 0.93
CA PHE A 115 -33.81 -19.46 1.72
C PHE A 115 -35.28 -19.10 1.93
N PRO A 116 -36.21 -20.04 1.72
CA PRO A 116 -37.66 -19.78 1.76
C PRO A 116 -38.18 -19.33 3.14
N HIS A 117 -37.40 -19.50 4.20
CA HIS A 117 -37.76 -19.15 5.57
C HIS A 117 -37.01 -17.93 6.12
N MET A 118 -36.11 -17.32 5.34
CA MET A 118 -35.29 -16.21 5.80
C MET A 118 -35.93 -14.87 5.39
N PRO A 119 -36.07 -13.89 6.30
CA PRO A 119 -36.50 -12.54 5.98
C PRO A 119 -35.73 -11.94 4.80
N LEU A 120 -36.46 -11.25 3.93
CA LEU A 120 -35.88 -10.54 2.78
C LEU A 120 -34.79 -9.58 3.26
N GLY A 121 -33.56 -9.78 2.75
CA GLY A 121 -32.41 -8.92 3.04
C GLY A 121 -31.54 -9.35 4.22
N GLU A 122 -31.95 -10.33 5.03
CA GLU A 122 -31.15 -10.75 6.20
C GLU A 122 -29.84 -11.43 5.79
N ALA A 123 -29.87 -12.28 4.76
CA ALA A 123 -28.66 -12.91 4.23
C ALA A 123 -27.67 -11.89 3.59
N ALA A 124 -28.19 -10.82 2.99
CA ALA A 124 -27.38 -9.74 2.46
C ALA A 124 -26.77 -8.87 3.57
N PHE A 125 -27.54 -8.64 4.64
CA PHE A 125 -27.08 -7.91 5.82
C PHE A 125 -25.98 -8.68 6.57
N ASP A 126 -26.13 -9.99 6.73
CA ASP A 126 -25.12 -10.84 7.36
C ASP A 126 -23.82 -10.83 6.55
N LEU A 127 -23.91 -11.01 5.24
CA LEU A 127 -22.74 -10.89 4.36
C LEU A 127 -22.06 -9.52 4.46
N TYR A 128 -22.85 -8.44 4.53
CA TYR A 128 -22.33 -7.09 4.74
C TYR A 128 -21.58 -6.98 6.07
N MET A 129 -22.17 -7.46 7.17
CA MET A 129 -21.54 -7.42 8.50
C MET A 129 -20.26 -8.23 8.57
N VAL A 130 -20.25 -9.43 8.00
CA VAL A 130 -19.04 -10.28 7.92
C VAL A 130 -17.95 -9.58 7.10
N THR A 131 -18.30 -9.08 5.91
CA THR A 131 -17.33 -8.37 5.06
C THR A 131 -16.79 -7.11 5.75
N PHE A 132 -17.65 -6.37 6.45
CA PHE A 132 -17.25 -5.20 7.21
C PHE A 132 -16.27 -5.54 8.35
N LEU A 133 -16.54 -6.59 9.12
CA LEU A 133 -15.67 -7.04 10.20
C LEU A 133 -14.31 -7.52 9.67
N ILE A 134 -14.30 -8.28 8.57
CA ILE A 134 -13.07 -8.69 7.88
C ILE A 134 -12.30 -7.44 7.46
N GLY A 135 -12.97 -6.49 6.81
CA GLY A 135 -12.34 -5.26 6.33
C GLY A 135 -11.76 -4.40 7.45
N LEU A 136 -12.48 -4.29 8.57
CA LEU A 136 -12.02 -3.58 9.76
C LEU A 136 -10.76 -4.24 10.35
N TRP A 137 -10.76 -5.57 10.47
CA TRP A 137 -9.61 -6.32 10.95
C TRP A 137 -8.38 -6.13 10.04
N GLN A 138 -8.57 -6.29 8.73
CA GLN A 138 -7.50 -6.09 7.75
C GLN A 138 -6.95 -4.65 7.79
N LEU A 139 -7.83 -3.65 7.97
CA LEU A 139 -7.43 -2.25 8.10
C LEU A 139 -6.56 -2.04 9.35
N VAL A 140 -6.97 -2.59 10.51
CA VAL A 140 -6.19 -2.52 11.75
C VAL A 140 -4.81 -3.16 11.57
N ALA A 141 -4.76 -4.35 10.96
CA ALA A 141 -3.49 -5.03 10.68
C ALA A 141 -2.57 -4.16 9.80
N LEU A 142 -3.08 -3.64 8.67
CA LEU A 142 -2.32 -2.78 7.77
C LEU A 142 -1.89 -1.46 8.44
N PHE A 143 -2.72 -0.91 9.33
CA PHE A 143 -2.38 0.30 10.08
C PHE A 143 -1.21 0.08 11.04
N ILE A 144 -1.21 -1.04 11.78
CA ILE A 144 -0.09 -1.43 12.65
C ILE A 144 1.20 -1.55 11.82
N ILE A 145 1.12 -2.20 10.66
CA ILE A 145 2.28 -2.38 9.78
C ILE A 145 2.75 -1.04 9.22
N ASN A 146 1.84 -0.14 8.82
CA ASN A 146 2.19 1.20 8.36
C ASN A 146 3.00 1.94 9.44
N ILE A 147 2.52 1.96 10.69
CA ILE A 147 3.27 2.55 11.81
C ILE A 147 4.66 1.90 11.96
N CYS A 148 4.74 0.56 11.95
CA CYS A 148 6.02 -0.15 12.07
C CYS A 148 6.99 0.24 10.93
N THR A 149 6.52 0.24 9.68
CA THR A 149 7.35 0.62 8.53
C THR A 149 7.77 2.08 8.56
N PHE A 150 6.92 2.98 9.05
CA PHE A 150 7.24 4.38 9.23
C PHE A 150 8.35 4.59 10.27
N VAL A 151 8.27 3.87 11.40
CA VAL A 151 9.32 3.89 12.43
C VAL A 151 10.65 3.40 11.86
N VAL A 152 10.65 2.26 11.15
CA VAL A 152 11.85 1.73 10.49
C VAL A 152 12.42 2.73 9.47
N TYR A 153 11.56 3.38 8.70
CA TYR A 153 11.95 4.40 7.73
C TYR A 153 12.63 5.60 8.40
N LEU A 154 12.10 6.10 9.52
CA LEU A 154 12.71 7.18 10.29
C LEU A 154 14.07 6.79 10.87
N PHE A 155 14.19 5.57 11.40
CA PHE A 155 15.47 5.04 11.88
C PHE A 155 16.50 4.98 10.74
N TRP A 156 16.10 4.48 9.58
CA TRP A 156 16.97 4.39 8.40
C TRP A 156 17.46 5.77 7.94
N GLN A 157 16.57 6.76 7.85
CA GLN A 157 16.96 8.13 7.52
C GLN A 157 17.94 8.74 8.54
N THR A 158 17.71 8.49 9.82
CA THR A 158 18.56 9.00 10.90
C THR A 158 19.97 8.41 10.82
N ILE A 159 20.09 7.12 10.52
CA ILE A 159 21.38 6.44 10.32
C ILE A 159 22.10 7.03 9.10
N GLN A 160 21.42 7.19 7.96
CA GLN A 160 22.04 7.75 6.75
C GLN A 160 22.54 9.19 6.97
N ASN A 161 21.78 10.03 7.66
CA ASN A 161 22.21 11.39 7.99
C ASN A 161 23.44 11.42 8.91
N ASN A 162 23.52 10.51 9.88
CA ASN A 162 24.68 10.40 10.76
C ASN A 162 25.93 9.93 10.00
N ASP A 163 25.77 9.02 9.05
CA ASP A 163 26.89 8.53 8.22
C ASP A 163 27.38 9.61 7.25
N HIS A 164 26.46 10.40 6.68
CA HIS A 164 26.80 11.54 5.83
C HIS A 164 27.52 12.65 6.60
N LYS A 165 27.11 12.93 7.85
CA LYS A 165 27.84 13.85 8.74
C LYS A 165 29.24 13.32 9.06
N LYS A 166 29.38 12.04 9.42
CA LYS A 166 30.70 11.43 9.70
C LYS A 166 31.67 11.52 8.52
N LYS A 167 31.18 11.41 7.27
CA LYS A 167 31.98 11.62 6.06
C LYS A 167 32.42 13.08 5.88
N LEU A 168 31.55 14.04 6.22
CA LEU A 168 31.85 15.46 6.07
C LEU A 168 32.93 15.96 7.05
N TYR A 169 32.96 15.42 8.28
CA TYR A 169 33.96 15.77 9.30
C TYR A 169 35.29 15.00 9.17
N ARG A 170 35.42 14.11 8.18
CA ARG A 170 36.64 13.33 7.92
C ARG A 170 37.50 13.94 6.79
N ILE A 171 37.07 15.07 6.24
CA ILE A 171 37.77 15.90 5.24
C ILE A 171 38.24 17.16 5.96
#